data_AF-A0A5K1DGW1-F1
#
_entry.id   AF-A0A5K1DGW1-F1
#
_cell.length_a   1.000
_cell.length_b   1.000
_cell.length_c   1.000
_cell.angle_alpha   90.00
_cell.angle_beta   90.00
_cell.angle_gamma   90.00
#
_symmetry.space_group_name_H-M   'P 1'
#
loop_
_entity.id
_entity.type
_entity.pdbx_description
1 polymer ?
#
loop_
_entity_poly.entity_id
_entity_poly.type
_entity_poly.pdbx_seq_one_letter_code
_entity_poly.pdbx_strand_id
1 'polypeptide(L)'
;KSEYVRCLHFAREDTLYVATNHGYLYHVNISFAGTVSWTKVVQVIGGNIVCMDVMSLKSANVFEHVEDWISVGDAKGNATVAKIIFVSSSPKVTFSCNWTAERERQLLGIYWCKSLSY
;
A
#
# COMPACT_ATOMS: atom_id res chain seq x y z
N LYS A 1 14.52 8.12 13.74
CA LYS A 1 13.32 8.93 13.39
C LYS A 1 12.09 8.07 13.64
N SER A 2 11.06 8.62 14.28
CA SER A 2 9.80 7.92 14.55
C SER A 2 9.07 7.52 13.25
N GLU A 3 8.24 6.50 13.35
CA GLU A 3 7.32 6.11 12.28
C GLU A 3 6.08 7.02 12.28
N TYR A 4 5.60 7.40 11.10
CA TYR A 4 4.39 8.19 10.90
C TYR A 4 3.72 7.87 9.55
N VAL A 5 2.42 8.12 9.48
CA VAL A 5 1.57 7.85 8.32
C VAL A 5 1.91 8.79 7.15
N ARG A 6 1.96 8.24 5.94
CA ARG A 6 2.24 8.97 4.69
C ARG A 6 1.07 8.93 3.72
N CYS A 7 0.47 7.75 3.56
CA CYS A 7 -0.67 7.54 2.68
C CYS A 7 -1.69 6.65 3.38
N LEU A 8 -2.96 6.88 3.09
CA LEU A 8 -4.07 6.08 3.59
C LEU A 8 -5.15 5.97 2.51
N HIS A 9 -5.74 4.80 2.35
CA HIS A 9 -6.75 4.55 1.32
C HIS A 9 -7.70 3.42 1.74
N PHE A 10 -9.00 3.68 1.70
CA PHE A 10 -10.02 2.67 2.00
C PHE A 10 -10.20 1.74 0.80
N ALA A 11 -10.03 0.44 1.02
CA ALA A 11 -10.42 -0.58 0.04
C ALA A 11 -11.91 -0.93 0.15
N ARG A 12 -12.41 -0.93 1.40
CA ARG A 12 -13.78 -1.26 1.80
C ARG A 12 -14.12 -0.48 3.08
N GLU A 13 -15.39 -0.51 3.51
CA GLU A 13 -15.85 0.18 4.74
C GLU A 13 -15.08 -0.23 6.01
N ASP A 14 -14.63 -1.50 6.06
CA ASP A 14 -13.92 -2.09 7.21
C ASP A 14 -12.41 -2.26 6.99
N THR A 15 -11.90 -1.86 5.81
CA THR A 15 -10.53 -2.15 5.39
C THR A 15 -9.82 -0.88 4.92
N LEU A 16 -8.78 -0.48 5.66
CA LEU A 16 -7.92 0.65 5.37
C LEU A 16 -6.49 0.18 5.09
N TYR A 17 -5.87 0.69 4.03
CA TYR A 17 -4.44 0.55 3.82
C TYR A 17 -3.70 1.77 4.33
N VAL A 18 -2.62 1.56 5.08
CA VAL A 18 -1.80 2.62 5.66
C VAL A 18 -0.35 2.42 5.29
N ALA A 19 0.23 3.39 4.58
CA ALA A 19 1.63 3.41 4.23
C ALA A 19 2.40 4.40 5.11
N THR A 20 3.62 4.06 5.50
CA THR A 20 4.42 4.85 6.45
C THR A 20 5.75 5.31 5.89
N ASN A 21 6.35 6.28 6.57
CA ASN A 21 7.68 6.80 6.23
C ASN A 21 8.81 5.80 6.45
N HIS A 22 8.57 4.64 7.07
CA HIS A 22 9.58 3.58 7.20
C HIS A 22 9.52 2.56 6.05
N GLY A 23 8.64 2.79 5.06
CA GLY A 23 8.49 1.90 3.93
C GLY A 23 7.57 0.72 4.21
N TYR A 24 6.77 0.77 5.26
CA TYR A 24 5.79 -0.26 5.58
C TYR A 24 4.43 0.09 4.98
N LEU A 25 3.77 -0.94 4.45
CA LEU A 25 2.35 -0.92 4.12
C LEU A 25 1.63 -1.86 5.07
N TYR A 26 0.62 -1.35 5.74
CA TYR A 26 -0.25 -2.08 6.64
C TYR A 26 -1.63 -2.24 6.04
N HIS A 27 -2.17 -3.44 6.17
CA HIS A 27 -3.60 -3.69 6.13
C HIS A 27 -4.16 -3.42 7.53
N VAL A 28 -5.20 -2.59 7.61
CA VAL A 28 -5.86 -2.21 8.85
C VAL A 28 -7.32 -2.64 8.76
N ASN A 29 -7.73 -3.56 9.62
CA ASN A 29 -9.14 -3.93 9.77
C ASN A 29 -9.75 -3.13 10.92
N ILE A 30 -10.89 -2.49 10.63
CA ILE A 30 -11.65 -1.66 11.56
C ILE A 30 -12.97 -2.36 11.83
N SER A 31 -13.16 -2.80 13.08
CA SER A 31 -14.42 -3.43 13.46
C SER A 31 -15.49 -2.36 13.76
N PHE A 32 -16.76 -2.76 13.69
CA PHE A 32 -17.88 -1.90 14.07
C PHE A 32 -17.83 -1.46 15.54
N ALA A 33 -17.17 -2.24 16.41
CA ALA A 33 -16.94 -1.88 17.80
C ALA A 33 -15.81 -0.85 17.99
N GLY A 34 -15.19 -0.36 16.90
CA GLY A 34 -14.08 0.58 16.94
C GLY A 34 -12.73 -0.04 17.26
N THR A 35 -12.63 -1.38 17.30
CA THR A 35 -11.33 -2.05 17.46
C THR A 35 -10.57 -2.03 16.14
N VAL A 36 -9.26 -1.78 16.22
CA VAL A 36 -8.39 -1.65 15.06
C VAL A 36 -7.28 -2.70 15.14
N SER A 37 -7.13 -3.50 14.08
CA SER A 37 -6.05 -4.48 13.97
C SER A 37 -5.16 -4.19 12.77
N TRP A 38 -3.85 -4.27 12.97
CA TRP A 38 -2.84 -3.92 11.98
C TRP A 38 -2.10 -5.17 11.55
N THR A 39 -1.96 -5.39 10.25
CA THR A 39 -1.14 -6.46 9.69
C THR A 39 -0.20 -5.86 8.64
N LYS A 40 1.11 -6.01 8.84
CA LYS A 40 2.09 -5.57 7.84
C LYS A 40 1.99 -6.49 6.62
N VAL A 41 1.79 -5.91 5.43
CA VAL A 41 1.63 -6.67 4.18
C VAL A 41 2.80 -6.46 3.22
N VAL A 42 3.32 -5.24 3.09
CA VAL A 42 4.47 -4.94 2.23
C VAL A 42 5.52 -4.16 3.01
N GLN A 43 6.78 -4.38 2.66
CA GLN A 43 7.92 -3.58 3.11
C GLN A 43 8.79 -3.26 1.90
N VAL A 44 8.89 -1.97 1.54
CA VAL A 44 9.80 -1.52 0.48
C VAL A 44 11.22 -1.36 1.03
N ILE A 45 12.22 -1.61 0.20
CA ILE A 45 13.62 -1.63 0.64
C ILE A 45 14.22 -0.22 0.58
N GLY A 46 14.43 0.35 1.77
CA GLY A 46 15.27 1.53 1.96
C GLY A 46 14.65 2.83 1.44
N GLY A 47 13.32 2.97 1.43
CA GLY A 47 12.65 4.19 1.05
C GLY A 47 11.37 4.42 1.85
N ASN A 48 10.96 5.68 1.95
CA ASN A 48 9.66 6.06 2.48
C ASN A 48 8.63 5.79 1.37
N ILE A 49 7.46 5.23 1.70
CA ILE A 49 6.35 5.24 0.73
C ILE A 49 5.88 6.69 0.58
N VAL A 50 5.75 7.14 -0.66
CA VAL A 50 5.40 8.52 -1.02
C VAL A 50 3.98 8.59 -1.59
N CYS A 51 3.57 7.59 -2.35
CA CYS A 51 2.24 7.49 -2.92
C CYS A 51 1.76 6.03 -2.91
N MET A 52 0.44 5.87 -2.94
CA MET A 52 -0.24 4.58 -2.94
C MET A 52 -1.52 4.69 -3.76
N ASP A 53 -1.86 3.62 -4.48
CA ASP A 53 -3.16 3.42 -5.10
C ASP A 53 -3.66 2.00 -4.84
N VAL A 54 -4.98 1.85 -4.72
CA VAL A 54 -5.63 0.59 -4.34
C VAL A 54 -6.75 0.27 -5.31
N MET A 55 -6.71 -0.93 -5.86
CA MET A 55 -7.73 -1.48 -6.73
C MET A 55 -8.30 -2.75 -6.10
N SER A 56 -9.53 -2.67 -5.61
CA SER A 56 -10.26 -3.81 -5.07
C SER A 56 -11.11 -4.48 -6.14
N LEU A 57 -10.89 -5.78 -6.35
CA LEU A 57 -11.74 -6.59 -7.21
C LEU A 57 -12.68 -7.44 -6.37
N LYS A 58 -13.97 -7.30 -6.64
CA LYS A 58 -14.98 -8.25 -6.17
C LYS A 58 -15.02 -9.41 -7.17
N SER A 59 -14.73 -10.63 -6.73
CA SER A 59 -14.97 -11.79 -7.59
C SER A 59 -16.46 -11.86 -7.96
N ALA A 60 -16.74 -12.15 -9.23
CA ALA A 60 -18.10 -12.39 -9.71
C ALA A 60 -18.68 -13.71 -9.17
N ASN A 61 -17.83 -14.59 -8.64
CA ASN A 61 -18.22 -15.86 -8.06
C ASN A 61 -18.41 -15.70 -6.54
N VAL A 62 -19.58 -16.08 -6.05
CA VAL A 62 -20.04 -15.97 -4.65
C VAL A 62 -19.12 -16.70 -3.63
N PHE A 63 -18.20 -17.54 -4.12
CA PHE A 63 -17.33 -18.39 -3.29
C PHE A 63 -15.85 -18.03 -3.33
N GLU A 64 -15.43 -16.99 -4.06
CA GLU A 64 -14.02 -16.67 -4.23
C GLU A 64 -13.58 -15.42 -3.48
N HIS A 65 -12.41 -15.56 -2.87
CA HIS A 65 -11.72 -14.59 -2.02
C HIS A 65 -11.76 -13.17 -2.57
N VAL A 66 -11.95 -12.19 -1.68
CA VAL A 66 -11.77 -10.79 -2.02
C VAL A 66 -10.29 -10.56 -2.34
N GLU A 67 -10.01 -9.79 -3.39
CA GLU A 67 -8.65 -9.49 -3.83
C GLU A 67 -8.42 -7.99 -3.90
N ASP A 68 -7.31 -7.53 -3.31
CA ASP A 68 -6.86 -6.15 -3.40
C ASP A 68 -5.51 -6.10 -4.11
N TRP A 69 -5.43 -5.29 -5.15
CA TRP A 69 -4.18 -4.92 -5.80
C TRP A 69 -3.75 -3.56 -5.27
N ILE A 70 -2.55 -3.49 -4.71
CA ILE A 70 -2.00 -2.24 -4.20
C ILE A 70 -0.75 -1.92 -4.98
N SER A 71 -0.67 -0.68 -5.45
CA SER A 71 0.55 -0.11 -5.99
C SER A 71 1.09 0.94 -5.03
N VAL A 72 2.40 0.96 -4.81
CA VAL A 72 3.09 1.98 -4.01
C VAL A 72 4.30 2.50 -4.75
N GLY A 73 4.54 3.80 -4.63
CA GLY A 73 5.78 4.45 -5.08
C GLY A 73 6.60 4.87 -3.88
N ASP A 74 7.91 4.61 -3.91
CA ASP A 74 8.85 5.01 -2.85
C ASP A 74 9.69 6.24 -3.22
N ALA A 75 10.34 6.82 -2.22
CA ALA A 75 11.19 8.00 -2.37
C ALA A 75 12.45 7.78 -3.24
N LYS A 76 12.76 6.54 -3.62
CA LYS A 76 13.87 6.21 -4.52
C LYS A 76 13.42 6.09 -5.98
N GLY A 77 12.12 6.23 -6.26
CA GLY A 77 11.56 6.08 -7.59
C GLY A 77 11.29 4.62 -7.97
N ASN A 78 11.17 3.73 -6.99
CA ASN A 78 10.71 2.36 -7.25
C ASN A 78 9.19 2.30 -7.16
N ALA A 79 8.60 1.51 -8.04
CA ALA A 79 7.22 1.10 -7.98
C ALA A 79 7.15 -0.34 -7.46
N THR A 80 6.22 -0.59 -6.54
CA THR A 80 5.89 -1.94 -6.07
C THR A 80 4.41 -2.19 -6.29
N VAL A 81 4.06 -3.32 -6.88
CA VAL A 81 2.68 -3.81 -6.94
C VAL A 81 2.58 -5.11 -6.17
N ALA A 82 1.57 -5.20 -5.31
CA ALA A 82 1.27 -6.38 -4.52
C ALA A 82 -0.19 -6.79 -4.68
N LYS A 83 -0.43 -8.10 -4.79
CA LYS A 83 -1.77 -8.70 -4.71
C LYS A 83 -1.97 -9.26 -3.32
N ILE A 84 -3.07 -8.90 -2.69
CA ILE A 84 -3.50 -9.37 -1.38
C ILE A 84 -4.81 -10.13 -1.53
N ILE A 85 -4.85 -11.34 -0.98
CA ILE A 85 -6.07 -12.13 -0.85
C ILE A 85 -6.43 -12.31 0.62
N PHE A 86 -7.71 -12.50 0.90
CA PHE A 86 -8.20 -12.74 2.25
C PHE A 86 -8.52 -14.21 2.45
N VAL A 87 -7.69 -14.90 3.24
CA VAL A 87 -7.91 -16.30 3.64
C VAL A 87 -8.30 -16.30 5.10
N SER A 88 -9.51 -16.75 5.41
CA SER A 88 -10.03 -16.82 6.78
C SER A 88 -9.90 -15.49 7.54
N SER A 89 -10.23 -14.38 6.87
CA SER A 89 -10.13 -13.00 7.39
C SER A 89 -8.71 -12.49 7.67
N SER A 90 -7.67 -13.22 7.29
CA SER A 90 -6.28 -12.76 7.34
C SER A 90 -5.80 -12.29 5.96
N PRO A 91 -5.17 -11.11 5.86
CA PRO A 91 -4.61 -10.65 4.59
C PRO A 91 -3.33 -11.44 4.28
N LYS A 92 -3.24 -12.00 3.07
CA LYS A 92 -2.06 -12.72 2.58
C LYS A 92 -1.60 -12.14 1.26
N VAL A 93 -0.32 -11.79 1.17
CA VAL A 93 0.31 -11.39 -0.10
C VAL A 93 0.57 -12.63 -0.95
N THR A 94 0.02 -12.68 -2.16
CA THR A 94 0.19 -13.80 -3.10
C THR A 94 1.05 -13.45 -4.29
N PHE A 95 1.19 -12.17 -4.60
CA PHE A 95 2.05 -11.66 -5.64
C PHE A 95 2.67 -10.35 -5.18
N SER A 96 3.95 -10.15 -5.52
CA SER A 96 4.64 -8.88 -5.33
C SER A 96 5.68 -8.72 -6.43
N CYS A 97 5.66 -7.60 -7.14
CA CYS A 97 6.73 -7.21 -8.04
C CYS A 97 7.19 -5.80 -7.70
N ASN A 98 8.49 -5.58 -7.83
CA ASN A 98 9.13 -4.29 -7.60
C ASN A 98 10.04 -3.99 -8.79
N TRP A 99 10.00 -2.76 -9.27
CA TRP A 99 10.85 -2.29 -10.35
C TRP A 99 11.17 -0.81 -10.19
N THR A 100 12.32 -0.41 -10.75
CA THR A 100 12.69 1.01 -10.85
C THR A 100 11.89 1.64 -11.98
N ALA A 101 11.30 2.82 -11.77
CA ALA A 101 10.68 3.56 -12.87
C ALA A 101 11.76 4.00 -13.88
N GLU A 102 11.78 3.37 -15.06
CA GLU A 102 12.90 3.41 -16.02
C GLU A 102 13.19 4.77 -16.67
N ARG A 103 12.33 5.80 -16.49
CA ARG A 103 12.55 7.15 -17.04
C ARG A 103 12.95 8.14 -15.95
N GLU A 104 14.19 8.61 -16.04
CA GLU A 104 14.81 9.74 -15.33
C GLU A 104 13.88 10.56 -14.41
N ARG A 105 13.66 10.16 -13.15
CA ARG A 105 13.13 11.04 -12.07
C ARG A 105 11.95 11.98 -12.47
N GLN A 106 11.13 11.64 -13.47
CA GLN A 106 10.13 12.58 -13.99
C GLN A 106 8.83 12.38 -13.22
N LEU A 107 8.66 13.23 -12.21
CA LEU A 107 7.42 13.93 -11.87
C LEU A 107 6.11 13.12 -12.00
N LEU A 108 5.73 12.44 -10.91
CA LEU A 108 4.34 12.00 -10.70
C LEU A 108 3.55 13.07 -9.91
N GLY A 109 3.12 14.14 -10.60
CA GLY A 109 2.03 15.03 -10.16
C GLY A 109 2.03 15.47 -8.68
N ILE A 110 0.83 15.66 -8.12
CA ILE A 110 0.49 16.30 -6.81
C ILE A 110 1.26 15.82 -5.56
N TYR A 111 2.04 14.73 -5.65
CA TYR A 111 2.86 14.21 -4.55
C TYR A 111 4.30 14.71 -4.66
N TRP A 112 4.47 16.04 -4.67
CA TRP A 112 5.79 16.65 -4.70
C TRP A 112 6.50 16.50 -3.36
N CYS A 113 7.67 15.86 -3.35
CA CYS A 113 8.76 16.27 -2.49
C CYS A 113 9.58 17.28 -3.30
N LYS A 114 9.59 18.56 -2.92
CA LYS A 114 10.64 19.48 -3.40
C LYS A 114 11.98 18.79 -3.13
N SER A 115 12.80 18.60 -4.15
CA SER A 115 14.23 18.48 -3.90
C SER A 115 14.64 19.78 -3.22
N LEU A 116 15.16 19.70 -1.99
CA LEU A 116 16.01 20.78 -1.52
C LEU A 116 17.26 20.70 -2.40
N SER A 117 17.26 21.50 -3.46
CA SER A 117 18.42 21.67 -4.33
C SER A 117 19.37 22.65 -3.65
N TYR A 118 20.59 22.15 -3.39
CA TYR A 118 21.81 22.80 -2.90
C TYR A 118 21.82 23.36 -1.47
#